data_AF-A0A838PPX4-F1
#
_entry.id   AF-A0A838PPX4-F1
#
_cell.length_a   1.000
_cell.length_b   1.000
_cell.length_c   1.000
_cell.angle_alpha   90.00
_cell.angle_beta   90.00
_cell.angle_gamma   90.00
#
_symmetry.space_group_name_H-M   'P 1'
#
loop_
_entity.id
_entity.type
_entity.pdbx_description
1 polymer ?
#
loop_
_entity_poly.entity_id
_entity_poly.type
_entity_poly.pdbx_seq_one_letter_code
_entity_poly.pdbx_strand_id
1 'polypeptide(L)' 'VLRRHAGKVCVCELTPLFDVAQPTVSHHLKVLRAAGIVDSERHGLWAYYYVRPDALKELSTWLS' A
#
# COMPACT_ATOMS: atom_id res chain seq x y z
N VAL A 1 0.34 -10.75 1.85
CA VAL A 1 0.36 -9.86 3.04
C VAL A 1 -0.86 -8.96 3.10
N LEU A 2 -1.18 -8.16 2.09
CA LEU A 2 -2.42 -7.36 2.06
C LEU A 2 -3.72 -8.16 2.30
N ARG A 3 -3.79 -9.40 1.78
CA ARG A 3 -4.92 -10.33 2.02
C ARG A 3 -4.96 -10.92 3.45
N ARG A 4 -3.83 -10.88 4.20
CA ARG A 4 -3.70 -11.45 5.55
C ARG A 4 -4.08 -10.47 6.67
N HIS A 5 -4.06 -9.15 6.42
CA HIS A 5 -4.37 -8.11 7.41
C HIS A 5 -5.69 -7.36 7.10
N ALA A 6 -6.74 -8.09 6.72
CA ALA A 6 -8.06 -7.51 6.36
C ALA A 6 -8.00 -6.37 5.31
N GLY A 7 -6.94 -6.33 4.48
CA GLY A 7 -6.72 -5.32 3.45
C GLY A 7 -5.83 -4.14 3.84
N LYS A 8 -5.47 -3.94 5.12
CA LYS A 8 -4.70 -2.79 5.63
C LYS A 8 -3.38 -3.25 6.27
N VAL A 9 -2.24 -2.66 5.90
CA VAL A 9 -0.92 -3.08 6.37
C VAL A 9 -0.10 -1.88 6.81
N CYS A 10 0.59 -1.98 7.94
CA CYS A 10 1.49 -0.92 8.41
C CYS A 10 2.79 -0.91 7.59
N VAL A 11 3.41 0.27 7.42
CA VAL A 11 4.71 0.39 6.72
C VAL A 11 5.81 -0.45 7.38
N CYS A 12 5.77 -0.61 8.70
CA CYS A 12 6.72 -1.40 9.46
C CYS A 12 6.58 -2.91 9.17
N GLU A 13 5.37 -3.37 8.84
CA GLU A 13 5.11 -4.75 8.42
C GLU A 13 5.42 -4.96 6.94
N LEU A 14 5.33 -3.90 6.14
CA LEU A 14 5.64 -3.94 4.71
C LEU A 14 7.15 -3.98 4.46
N THR A 15 7.93 -3.23 5.24
CA THR A 15 9.38 -3.03 5.02
C THR A 15 10.16 -4.35 4.97
N PRO A 16 9.97 -5.33 5.89
CA PRO A 16 10.71 -6.60 5.85
C PRO A 16 10.44 -7.47 4.63
N LEU A 17 9.43 -7.14 3.81
CA LEU A 17 9.09 -7.88 2.59
C LEU A 17 9.89 -7.42 1.37
N PHE A 18 10.64 -6.32 1.50
CA PHE A 18 11.44 -5.76 0.44
C PHE A 18 12.89 -5.64 0.90
N ASP A 19 13.82 -5.85 -0.02
CA ASP A 19 15.25 -5.65 0.24
C ASP A 19 15.64 -4.16 0.10
N VAL A 20 14.83 -3.27 0.66
CA VAL A 20 15.05 -1.82 0.65
C VAL A 20 14.70 -1.20 1.99
N ALA A 21 15.33 -0.07 2.30
CA ALA A 21 15.09 0.64 3.54
C ALA A 21 13.65 1.21 3.63
N GLN A 22 13.15 1.32 4.86
CA GLN A 22 11.81 1.87 5.17
C GLN A 22 11.53 3.26 4.54
N PRO A 23 12.48 4.22 4.44
CA PRO A 23 12.24 5.48 3.76
C PRO A 23 11.89 5.31 2.28
N THR A 24 12.53 4.35 1.60
CA THR A 24 12.26 4.02 0.20
C THR A 24 10.87 3.41 0.03
N VAL A 25 10.49 2.48 0.91
CA VAL A 25 9.13 1.92 0.93
C VAL A 25 8.08 3.02 1.14
N SER A 26 8.31 3.91 2.11
CA SER A 26 7.42 5.05 2.38
C SER A 26 7.30 6.00 1.19
N HIS A 27 8.41 6.23 0.47
CA HIS A 27 8.41 7.04 -0.75
C HIS A 27 7.55 6.41 -1.85
N HIS A 28 7.72 5.11 -2.13
CA HIS A 28 6.90 4.41 -3.13
C HIS A 28 5.42 4.37 -2.74
N LEU A 29 5.09 4.18 -1.46
CA LEU A 29 3.70 4.23 -0.99
C LEU A 29 3.07 5.61 -1.18
N LYS A 30 3.84 6.70 -1.01
CA LYS A 30 3.38 8.06 -1.35
C LYS A 30 3.07 8.20 -2.84
N VAL A 31 3.94 7.69 -3.71
CA VAL A 31 3.73 7.73 -5.17
C VAL A 31 2.49 6.94 -5.57
N LEU A 32 2.34 5.71 -5.06
CA LEU A 32 1.16 4.87 -5.32
C LEU A 32 -0.13 5.51 -4.80
N ARG A 33 -0.06 6.22 -3.68
CA ARG A 33 -1.21 6.97 -3.14
C ARG A 33 -1.57 8.16 -4.02
N ALA A 34 -0.58 8.91 -4.49
CA ALA A 34 -0.80 10.01 -5.43
C ALA A 34 -1.41 9.52 -6.76
N ALA A 35 -1.04 8.32 -7.21
CA ALA A 35 -1.62 7.66 -8.37
C ALA A 35 -3.02 7.06 -8.10
N GLY A 36 -3.54 7.11 -6.87
CA GLY A 36 -4.86 6.59 -6.51
C GLY A 36 -4.94 5.06 -6.44
N ILE A 37 -3.81 4.34 -6.46
CA ILE A 37 -3.75 2.87 -6.42
C ILE A 37 -3.92 2.35 -4.99
N VAL A 38 -3.30 3.04 -4.04
CA VAL A 38 -3.42 2.74 -2.61
C VAL A 38 -3.96 3.96 -1.87
N ASP A 39 -4.45 3.74 -0.67
CA ASP A 39 -4.78 4.82 0.26
C ASP A 39 -4.28 4.44 1.66
N SER A 40 -4.35 5.40 2.58
CA SER A 40 -3.81 5.26 3.92
C SER A 40 -4.76 5.80 4.98
N GLU A 41 -4.89 5.06 6.08
CA GLU A 41 -5.61 5.49 7.27
C GLU A 41 -4.65 5.58 8.46
N ARG A 42 -4.85 6.59 9.30
CA ARG A 42 -3.99 6.82 10.47
C ARG A 42 -4.70 6.36 11.73
N HIS A 43 -4.11 5.38 12.41
CA HIS A 43 -4.58 4.83 13.68
C HIS A 43 -3.59 5.23 14.78
N GLY A 44 -3.87 6.35 15.45
CA GLY A 44 -2.96 6.95 16.42
C GLY A 44 -1.65 7.41 15.79
N LEU A 45 -0.54 6.80 16.20
CA LEU A 45 0.80 7.09 15.68
C LEU A 45 1.14 6.34 14.38
N TRP A 46 0.35 5.33 14.03
CA TRP A 46 0.66 4.40 12.94
C TRP A 46 -0.15 4.73 11.68
N ALA A 47 0.51 4.65 10.52
CA ALA A 47 -0.13 4.76 9.22
C ALA A 47 -0.28 3.37 8.60
N TYR A 48 -1.51 3.03 8.22
CA TYR A 48 -1.88 1.78 7.59
C TYR A 48 -2.24 2.04 6.13
N TYR A 49 -1.66 1.27 5.21
CA TYR A 49 -1.90 1.37 3.78
C TYR A 49 -2.78 0.22 3.28
N TYR A 50 -3.65 0.50 2.33
CA TYR A 50 -4.51 -0.48 1.68
C TYR A 50 -4.67 -0.19 0.19
N VAL A 51 -4.94 -1.24 -0.59
CA VAL A 51 -5.20 -1.11 -2.03
C VAL A 51 -6.63 -0.62 -2.24
N ARG A 52 -6.83 0.32 -3.17
CA ARG A 52 -8.17 0.73 -3.60
C ARG A 52 -8.75 -0.31 -4.56
N PRO A 53 -9.91 -0.92 -4.24
CA PRO A 53 -10.51 -1.96 -5.09
C PRO A 53 -10.75 -1.52 -6.54
N ASP A 54 -11.20 -0.27 -6.73
CA ASP A 54 -11.49 0.28 -8.05
C ASP A 54 -10.24 0.40 -8.93
N ALA A 55 -9.12 0.87 -8.35
CA ALA A 55 -7.86 1.01 -9.07
C ALA A 55 -7.29 -0.34 -9.49
N LEU A 56 -7.47 -1.38 -8.65
CA LEU A 56 -7.05 -2.73 -9.00
C LEU A 56 -7.91 -3.31 -10.14
N LYS A 57 -9.21 -3.03 -10.14
CA LYS A 57 -10.13 -3.45 -11.20
C LYS A 57 -9.79 -2.79 -12.53
N GLU A 58 -9.47 -1.50 -12.52
CA GLU A 58 -8.99 -0.79 -13.70
C GLU A 58 -7.70 -1.41 -14.23
N LEU A 59 -6.68 -1.58 -13.38
CA LEU A 59 -5.41 -2.22 -13.75
C LEU A 59 -5.60 -3.64 -14.33
N SER A 60 -6.48 -4.44 -13.74
CA SER A 60 -6.78 -5.77 -14.28
C SER A 60 -7.42 -5.72 -15.66
N THR A 61 -8.22 -4.68 -15.94
CA THR A 61 -8.85 -4.49 -17.25
C THR A 61 -7.83 -4.11 -18.31
N TRP A 62 -6.80 -3.34 -17.95
CA TRP A 62 -5.70 -2.96 -18.87
C TRP A 62 -4.74 -4.10 -19.16
N LEU A 63 -4.54 -5.01 -18.21
CA LEU A 63 -3.61 -6.14 -18.31
C LEU A 63 -4.24 -7.40 -18.93
N SER A 64 -5.54 -7.37 -19.24
CA SER A 64 -6.28 -8.45 -19.90
C SER A 64 -6.27 -8.24 -21.42
#